data_AF-A0A6A5R365-F1
#
_entry.id   AF-A0A6A5R365-F1
#
_cell.length_a   1.000
_cell.length_b   1.000
_cell.length_c   1.000
_cell.angle_alpha   90.00
_cell.angle_beta   90.00
_cell.angle_gamma   90.00
#
_symmetry.space_group_name_H-M   'P 1'
#
loop_
_entity.id
_entity.type
_entity.pdbx_description
1 polymer ?
#
loop_
_entity_poly.entity_id
_entity_poly.type
_entity_poly.pdbx_seq_one_letter_code
_entity_poly.pdbx_strand_id
1 'polypeptide(L)'
;AHSSHLLQPLDVTCFSPLKRVYGDKISALARSRSNHINKKTFLPAFKAIYTKALTLGNTRVGFRYAGLVPHNSDAVLSKPDVRLGMP
;
A
#
# COMPACT_ATOMS: atom_id res chain seq x y z
N ALA A 1 -12.70 -10.60 11.24
CA ALA A 1 -11.29 -11.02 11.02
C ALA A 1 -10.65 -10.11 9.98
N HIS A 2 -9.77 -9.16 10.36
CA HIS A 2 -9.00 -8.35 9.40
C HIS A 2 -7.67 -7.81 9.99
N SER A 3 -7.07 -8.53 10.95
CA SER A 3 -5.86 -8.06 11.66
C SER A 3 -4.57 -8.16 10.83
N SER A 4 -4.53 -9.04 9.82
CA SER A 4 -3.34 -9.27 8.97
C SER A 4 -2.87 -8.01 8.24
N HIS A 5 -3.78 -7.19 7.72
CA HIS A 5 -3.41 -6.02 6.90
C HIS A 5 -2.76 -4.90 7.73
N LEU A 6 -3.08 -4.82 9.02
CA LEU A 6 -2.54 -3.79 9.93
C LEU A 6 -1.09 -4.05 10.31
N LEU A 7 -0.69 -5.32 10.33
CA LEU A 7 0.66 -5.76 10.65
C LEU A 7 1.58 -5.81 9.43
N GLN A 8 1.07 -5.57 8.23
CA GLN A 8 1.82 -5.59 6.97
C GLN A 8 2.27 -4.16 6.62
N PRO A 9 3.53 -3.77 6.91
CA PRO A 9 4.01 -2.40 6.72
C PRO A 9 3.81 -1.90 5.29
N LEU A 10 3.97 -2.81 4.34
CA LEU A 10 3.84 -2.52 2.92
C LEU A 10 2.38 -2.24 2.52
N ASP A 11 1.39 -2.89 3.12
CA ASP A 11 -0.02 -2.63 2.84
C ASP A 11 -0.48 -1.28 3.41
N VAL A 12 0.01 -0.92 4.60
CA VAL A 12 -0.35 0.36 5.25
C VAL A 12 0.35 1.58 4.66
N THR A 13 1.53 1.45 4.03
CA THR A 13 2.23 2.64 3.47
C THR A 13 2.52 2.61 1.98
N CYS A 14 2.94 1.48 1.41
CA CYS A 14 3.51 1.46 0.06
C CYS A 14 2.49 1.01 -0.99
N PHE A 15 1.67 0.00 -0.69
CA PHE A 15 0.74 -0.59 -1.64
C PHE A 15 -0.53 0.23 -1.81
N SER A 16 -0.96 0.98 -0.80
CA SER A 16 -2.13 1.86 -0.93
C SER A 16 -1.91 3.00 -1.96
N PRO A 17 -0.81 3.78 -1.90
CA PRO A 17 -0.49 4.77 -2.95
C PRO A 17 -0.23 4.13 -4.31
N LEU A 18 0.42 2.95 -4.34
CA LEU A 18 0.72 2.24 -5.59
C LEU A 18 -0.56 1.76 -6.29
N LYS A 19 -1.50 1.15 -5.56
CA LYS A 19 -2.82 0.73 -6.06
C LYS A 19 -3.61 1.93 -6.58
N ARG A 20 -3.56 3.07 -5.88
CA ARG A 20 -4.24 4.30 -6.30
C ARG A 20 -3.69 4.84 -7.62
N VAL A 21 -2.39 5.07 -7.71
CA VAL A 21 -1.77 5.62 -8.95
C VAL A 21 -1.95 4.66 -10.13
N TYR A 22 -1.88 3.36 -9.89
CA TYR A 22 -2.20 2.36 -10.90
C TYR A 22 -3.67 2.45 -11.34
N GLY A 23 -4.61 2.45 -10.39
CA GLY A 23 -6.05 2.59 -10.67
C GLY A 23 -6.39 3.86 -11.44
N ASP A 24 -5.76 4.98 -11.10
CA ASP A 24 -5.91 6.25 -11.81
C ASP A 24 -5.43 6.15 -13.27
N LYS A 25 -4.28 5.49 -13.50
CA LYS A 25 -3.77 5.24 -14.86
C LYS A 25 -4.68 4.34 -15.68
N ILE A 26 -5.18 3.24 -15.10
CA ILE A 26 -6.12 2.34 -15.78
C ILE A 26 -7.40 3.09 -16.12
N SER A 27 -7.93 3.85 -15.17
CA SER A 27 -9.15 4.64 -15.36
C SER A 27 -8.99 5.69 -16.45
N ALA A 28 -7.83 6.36 -16.52
CA ALA A 28 -7.52 7.31 -17.58
C ALA A 28 -7.42 6.64 -18.96
N LEU A 29 -6.81 5.46 -19.06
CA LEU A 29 -6.74 4.69 -20.31
C LEU A 29 -8.11 4.21 -20.78
N ALA A 30 -8.94 3.73 -19.85
CA ALA A 30 -10.30 3.31 -20.13
C ALA A 30 -11.13 4.48 -20.72
N ARG A 31 -10.94 5.70 -20.21
CA ARG A 31 -11.59 6.91 -20.74
C ARG A 31 -11.08 7.32 -22.12
N SER A 32 -9.82 7.03 -22.46
CA SER A 32 -9.22 7.40 -23.75
C SER A 32 -9.47 6.39 -24.88
N ARG A 33 -10.32 5.37 -24.67
CA ARG A 33 -10.61 4.25 -25.60
C ARG A 33 -9.37 3.44 -26.02
N SER A 34 -8.23 3.61 -25.33
CA SER A 34 -7.00 2.88 -25.61
C SER A 34 -6.84 1.76 -24.60
N ASN A 35 -7.26 0.55 -24.99
CA ASN A 35 -7.36 -0.61 -24.10
C ASN A 35 -6.04 -1.40 -23.94
N HIS A 36 -4.90 -0.85 -24.38
CA HIS A 36 -3.68 -1.65 -24.50
C HIS A 36 -2.53 -1.15 -23.61
N ILE A 37 -2.42 -1.77 -22.44
CA ILE A 37 -1.18 -1.76 -21.65
C ILE A 37 -0.41 -3.03 -21.99
N ASN A 38 0.65 -2.91 -22.78
CA ASN A 38 1.53 -4.03 -23.06
C ASN A 38 2.61 -4.18 -21.96
N LYS A 39 3.24 -5.36 -21.88
CA LYS A 39 4.32 -5.61 -20.91
C LYS A 39 5.48 -4.61 -21.00
N LYS A 40 5.78 -4.12 -22.22
CA LYS A 40 6.87 -3.18 -22.49
C LYS A 40 6.62 -1.79 -21.89
N THR A 41 5.36 -1.36 -21.81
CA THR A 41 4.96 -0.07 -21.24
C THR A 41 4.62 -0.18 -19.75
N PHE A 42 4.14 -1.35 -19.31
CA PHE A 42 3.85 -1.63 -17.91
C PHE A 42 5.11 -1.58 -17.02
N LEU A 43 6.16 -2.32 -17.37
CA LEU A 43 7.32 -2.49 -16.48
C LEU A 43 8.03 -1.15 -16.14
N PRO A 44 8.31 -0.25 -17.11
CA PRO A 44 8.91 1.04 -16.81
C PRO A 44 7.99 1.94 -15.98
N ALA A 45 6.68 1.95 -16.28
CA ALA A 45 5.70 2.72 -15.55
C ALA A 45 5.55 2.24 -14.10
N PHE A 46 5.51 0.93 -13.90
CA PHE A 46 5.45 0.30 -12.58
C PHE A 46 6.72 0.60 -11.79
N LYS A 47 7.91 0.45 -12.40
CA LYS A 47 9.19 0.78 -11.76
C LYS A 47 9.19 2.22 -11.24
N ALA A 48 8.78 3.19 -12.06
CA ALA A 48 8.74 4.60 -11.65
C ALA A 48 7.80 4.87 -10.47
N ILE A 49 6.63 4.21 -10.43
CA ILE A 49 5.69 4.32 -9.31
C ILE A 49 6.26 3.64 -8.06
N TYR A 50 6.84 2.45 -8.24
CA TYR A 50 7.45 1.66 -7.17
C TYR A 50 8.59 2.41 -6.47
N THR A 51 9.49 3.05 -7.22
CA THR A 51 10.60 3.82 -6.65
C THR A 51 10.12 5.05 -5.87
N LYS A 52 8.98 5.64 -6.24
CA LYS A 52 8.35 6.73 -5.49
C LYS A 52 7.61 6.25 -4.24
N ALA A 53 7.03 5.06 -4.29
CA ALA A 53 6.25 4.50 -3.18
C ALA A 53 7.16 3.89 -2.09
N LEU A 54 8.17 3.11 -2.47
CA LEU A 54 9.09 2.44 -1.55
C LEU A 54 10.33 3.29 -1.27
N THR A 55 10.11 4.46 -0.69
CA THR A 55 11.21 5.26 -0.13
C THR A 55 11.56 4.76 1.27
N LEU A 56 12.81 4.99 1.70
CA LEU A 56 13.26 4.68 3.05
C LEU A 56 12.36 5.35 4.12
N GLY A 57 11.87 6.56 3.83
CA GLY A 57 10.91 7.28 4.68
C GLY A 57 9.57 6.54 4.80
N ASN A 58 8.95 6.19 3.67
CA ASN A 58 7.66 5.49 3.65
C ASN A 58 7.75 4.09 4.27
N THR A 59 8.87 3.40 4.08
CA THR A 59 9.15 2.12 4.72
C THR A 59 9.24 2.30 6.23
N ARG A 60 10.04 3.25 6.73
CA ARG A 60 10.17 3.48 8.18
C ARG A 60 8.84 3.86 8.83
N VAL A 61 8.04 4.70 8.18
CA VAL A 61 6.69 5.06 8.65
C VAL A 61 5.80 3.82 8.68
N GLY A 62 5.86 2.94 7.67
CA GLY A 62 5.04 1.73 7.62
C GLY A 62 5.37 0.75 8.72
N PHE A 63 6.67 0.54 8.98
CA PHE A 63 7.11 -0.33 10.06
C PHE A 63 6.77 0.23 11.45
N ARG A 64 6.76 1.56 11.62
CA ARG A 64 6.24 2.20 12.83
C ARG A 64 4.74 2.02 12.97
N TYR A 65 3.99 2.21 11.89
CA TYR A 65 2.52 2.13 11.89
C TYR A 65 2.00 0.71 12.14
N ALA A 66 2.76 -0.30 11.68
CA ALA A 66 2.54 -1.71 11.97
C ALA A 66 3.05 -2.14 13.36
N GLY A 67 3.63 -1.22 14.15
CA GLY A 67 4.13 -1.53 15.50
C GLY A 67 5.35 -2.45 15.51
N LEU A 68 6.10 -2.54 14.42
CA LEU A 68 7.22 -3.46 14.28
C LEU A 68 8.57 -2.82 14.65
N VAL A 69 8.80 -1.55 14.25
CA VAL A 69 10.09 -0.88 14.47
C VAL A 69 9.92 0.59 14.88
N PRO A 70 10.23 0.96 16.13
CA PRO A 70 10.45 0.06 17.27
C PRO A 70 9.17 -0.75 17.57
N HIS A 71 9.33 -1.91 18.21
CA HIS A 71 8.20 -2.76 18.54
C HIS A 71 7.24 -2.05 19.49
N ASN A 72 5.97 -1.91 19.09
CA ASN A 72 4.91 -1.27 19.87
C ASN A 72 3.53 -1.82 19.44
N SER A 73 3.00 -2.77 20.21
CA SER A 73 1.68 -3.36 19.98
C SER A 73 0.54 -2.34 20.08
N ASP A 74 0.67 -1.34 20.95
CA ASP A 74 -0.39 -0.35 21.18
C ASP A 74 -0.61 0.54 19.96
N ALA A 75 0.41 0.74 19.12
CA ALA A 75 0.31 1.46 17.84
C ALA A 75 -0.67 0.79 16.85
N VAL A 76 -0.95 -0.50 17.06
CA VAL A 76 -1.93 -1.28 16.28
C VAL A 76 -3.23 -1.45 17.07
N LEU A 77 -3.15 -1.82 18.35
CA LEU A 77 -4.29 -2.17 19.18
C LEU A 77 -5.17 -0.97 19.59
N SER A 78 -4.63 0.25 19.64
CA SER A 78 -5.39 1.47 19.96
C SER A 78 -6.31 1.95 18.83
N LYS A 79 -6.23 1.33 17.64
CA LYS A 79 -7.07 1.70 16.50
C LYS A 79 -8.51 1.19 16.71
N PRO A 80 -9.54 2.05 16.54
CA PRO A 80 -10.93 1.72 16.86
C PRO A 80 -11.53 0.56 16.04
N ASP A 81 -10.88 0.20 14.94
CA ASP A 81 -11.30 -0.88 14.03
C ASP A 81 -10.70 -2.26 14.41
N VAL A 82 -9.82 -2.32 15.41
CA VAL A 82 -9.29 -3.56 15.97
C VAL A 82 -10.27 -4.12 16.99
N ARG A 83 -11.46 -4.52 16.50
CA ARG A 83 -12.33 -5.39 17.28
C ARG A 83 -11.71 -6.79 17.26
N LEU A 84 -10.89 -7.06 18.26
CA LEU A 84 -10.51 -8.42 18.65
C LEU A 84 -11.81 -9.16 18.92
N GLY A 85 -12.26 -9.93 17.92
CA GLY A 85 -13.36 -10.86 18.09
C GLY A 85 -12.93 -11.92 19.10
N MET A 86 -13.35 -11.71 20.34
CA MET A 86 -13.42 -12.70 21.42
C MET A 86 -14.88 -12.60 21.89
N PRO A 87 -15.68 -13.68 21.87
CA PRO A 87 -15.38 -14.99 22.43
C PRO A 87 -15.15 -16.11 21.41
#